data_AF-A0A1I8F8F9-F1
#
_entry.id   AF-A0A1I8F8F9-F1
#
_cell.length_a   1.000
_cell.length_b   1.000
_cell.length_c   1.000
_cell.angle_alpha   90.00
_cell.angle_beta   90.00
_cell.angle_gamma   90.00
#
_symmetry.space_group_name_H-M   'P 1'
#
loop_
_entity.id
_entity.type
_entity.pdbx_description
1 polymer ?
#
loop_
_entity_poly.entity_id
_entity_poly.type
_entity_poly.pdbx_seq_one_letter_code
_entity_poly.pdbx_strand_id
1 'polypeptide(L)'
;PLRLRRDLHAEPDEELWEKQLPPAVEALLVKQKDPMPDRFERSKAAEAPESKPRDAAAPLRVPHNAAVQIYDYKAKVARVVFGPEMVMLNPDEQFTQLSLSGGKPKKPNTIKSLTLLLGPDFSTDIITLETSDHARLQIQLSYNWYFDTSKCLEDAKEAAKLFSVPRLCRRHVQSRGQPRPRRRCCSRLRRLPPALSQDPRGALFGFNEAGKIRDEFRMPQNNLVITSVDIQNVEPVEQRTRDALQKSAHSAAVESSGQAKAEAQSRAEAARIEGQAAVEQARFRAEALGIESSAELERVKLAREAELAYQREQNQLDVSRQKELSGIEVEKFRRFVDAIGADTIRAIASAGPEMQVKMLQSLGLKSTLITDGNSPINLFSTAHGLIGADFLRGGSRPARSEEAD
;
A
#
# COMPACT_ATOMS: atom_id res chain seq x y z
N PRO A 1 29.19 -49.17 18.58
CA PRO A 1 29.57 -50.59 18.47
C PRO A 1 30.20 -51.09 19.79
N LEU A 2 29.35 -51.34 20.80
CA LEU A 2 29.75 -52.06 22.01
C LEU A 2 29.51 -53.54 21.70
N ARG A 3 30.60 -54.27 21.50
CA ARG A 3 30.59 -55.73 21.43
C ARG A 3 30.01 -56.23 22.76
N LEU A 4 28.87 -56.92 22.69
CA LEU A 4 28.42 -57.81 23.77
C LEU A 4 29.58 -58.76 24.08
N ARG A 5 30.20 -58.61 25.25
CA ARG A 5 31.05 -59.65 25.83
C ARG A 5 30.16 -60.87 26.02
N ARG A 6 30.34 -61.89 25.17
CA ARG A 6 29.88 -63.26 25.41
C ARG A 6 30.81 -64.00 26.40
N ASP A 7 31.69 -63.26 27.07
CA ASP A 7 32.86 -63.79 27.79
C ASP A 7 32.78 -63.57 29.31
N LEU A 8 31.59 -63.31 29.86
CA LEU A 8 31.37 -63.31 31.32
C LEU A 8 31.07 -64.76 31.73
N HIS A 9 32.09 -65.46 32.20
CA HIS A 9 31.92 -66.71 32.92
C HIS A 9 31.52 -66.37 34.35
N ALA A 10 30.38 -66.89 34.80
CA ALA A 10 30.00 -66.82 36.21
C ALA A 10 31.01 -67.60 37.05
N GLU A 11 31.43 -67.03 38.18
CA GLU A 11 32.18 -67.78 39.17
C GLU A 11 31.34 -68.96 39.70
N PRO A 12 31.95 -70.02 40.28
CA PRO A 12 31.22 -71.22 40.72
C PRO A 12 30.07 -70.95 41.71
N ASP A 13 30.11 -69.82 42.41
CA ASP A 13 29.13 -69.39 43.41
C ASP A 13 28.12 -68.34 42.86
N GLU A 14 28.19 -68.00 41.58
CA GLU A 14 27.32 -67.01 40.94
C GLU A 14 26.30 -67.66 39.99
N GLU A 15 25.02 -67.37 40.19
CA GLU A 15 23.94 -67.80 39.28
C GLU A 15 23.33 -66.58 38.56
N LEU A 16 22.92 -66.79 37.30
CA LEU A 16 22.26 -65.76 36.51
C LEU A 16 20.88 -65.46 37.11
N TRP A 17 20.63 -64.18 37.42
CA TRP A 17 19.39 -63.77 38.09
C TRP A 17 18.39 -63.15 37.11
N GLU A 18 17.17 -63.71 37.07
CA GLU A 18 16.05 -63.18 36.27
C GLU A 18 15.39 -61.99 36.94
N LYS A 19 15.27 -60.88 36.21
CA LYS A 19 14.56 -59.70 36.68
C LYS A 19 13.12 -59.65 36.16
N GLN A 20 12.16 -59.72 37.07
CA GLN A 20 10.75 -59.56 36.73
C GLN A 20 10.35 -58.08 36.71
N LEU A 21 9.82 -57.62 35.57
CA LEU A 21 9.26 -56.28 35.43
C LEU A 21 7.73 -56.34 35.40
N PRO A 22 7.03 -55.27 35.82
CA PRO A 22 5.58 -55.21 35.67
C PRO A 22 5.19 -55.38 34.19
N PRO A 23 4.14 -56.16 33.84
CA PRO A 23 3.75 -56.42 32.45
C PRO A 23 3.48 -55.14 31.64
N ALA A 24 3.02 -54.08 32.32
CA ALA A 24 2.80 -52.78 31.70
C ALA A 24 4.10 -52.08 31.26
N VAL A 25 5.19 -52.26 32.02
CA VAL A 25 6.51 -51.71 31.70
C VAL A 25 7.17 -52.53 30.59
N GLU A 26 7.08 -53.86 30.65
CA GLU A 26 7.57 -54.75 29.59
C GLU A 26 6.91 -54.43 28.24
N ALA A 27 5.59 -54.27 28.22
CA ALA A 27 4.86 -53.89 27.02
C ALA A 27 5.30 -52.54 26.44
N LEU A 28 5.74 -51.60 27.27
CA LEU A 28 6.26 -50.29 26.83
C LEU A 28 7.72 -50.38 26.36
N LEU A 29 8.55 -51.20 27.02
CA LEU A 29 9.93 -51.49 26.63
C LEU A 29 10.03 -52.24 25.30
N VAL A 30 9.07 -53.12 25.01
CA VAL A 30 8.99 -53.83 23.74
C VAL A 30 8.56 -52.90 22.62
N LYS A 31 7.64 -51.98 22.91
CA LYS A 31 7.14 -51.03 21.90
C LYS A 31 8.21 -50.08 21.37
N GLN A 32 9.31 -49.83 22.10
CA GLN A 32 10.42 -48.89 21.80
C GLN A 32 10.01 -47.73 20.86
N LYS A 33 8.84 -47.13 21.11
CA LYS A 33 8.29 -46.14 20.19
C LYS A 33 8.93 -44.83 20.58
N ASP A 34 9.84 -44.34 19.75
CA ASP A 34 10.44 -43.03 19.94
C ASP A 34 9.29 -41.99 20.06
N PRO A 35 9.24 -41.21 21.15
CA PRO A 35 8.13 -40.32 21.42
C PRO A 35 8.07 -39.10 20.49
N MET A 36 9.08 -38.89 19.63
CA MET A 36 9.27 -37.66 18.85
C MET A 36 8.74 -37.69 17.40
N PRO A 37 8.95 -38.72 16.55
CA PRO A 37 8.57 -38.61 15.13
C PRO A 37 7.12 -38.99 14.84
N ASP A 38 6.46 -39.75 15.72
CA ASP A 38 5.32 -40.58 15.30
C ASP A 38 3.97 -40.16 15.90
N ARG A 39 3.80 -38.86 16.14
CA ARG A 39 2.52 -38.29 16.61
C ARG A 39 1.41 -38.38 15.57
N PHE A 40 1.76 -38.46 14.28
CA PHE A 40 0.80 -38.54 13.18
C PHE A 40 0.44 -39.96 12.78
N GLU A 41 1.37 -40.91 12.87
CA GLU A 41 1.07 -42.32 12.64
C GLU A 41 0.75 -43.04 13.95
N ARG A 42 -0.51 -42.88 14.35
CA ARG A 42 -1.19 -43.94 15.11
C ARG A 42 -1.57 -45.06 14.13
N SER A 43 -0.57 -45.58 13.41
CA SER A 43 -0.68 -46.77 12.58
C SER A 43 -1.05 -47.96 13.48
N LYS A 44 -1.87 -48.85 12.90
CA LYS A 44 -2.63 -49.93 13.53
C LYS A 44 -1.88 -50.66 14.64
N ALA A 45 -2.62 -51.12 15.65
CA ALA A 45 -2.14 -51.98 16.71
C ALA A 45 -1.27 -53.11 16.12
N ALA A 46 0.05 -52.94 16.19
CA ALA A 46 0.99 -54.01 15.92
C ALA A 46 0.81 -55.07 17.01
N GLU A 47 0.66 -56.31 16.57
CA GLU A 47 0.51 -57.51 17.39
C GLU A 47 1.58 -57.58 18.48
N ALA A 48 1.21 -58.20 19.61
CA ALA A 48 2.10 -58.39 20.75
C ALA A 48 3.37 -59.14 20.32
N PRO A 49 4.58 -58.54 20.41
CA PRO A 49 5.79 -59.22 20.02
C PRO A 49 6.19 -60.26 21.08
N GLU A 50 6.84 -61.33 20.62
CA GLU A 50 7.37 -62.43 21.42
C GLU A 50 8.22 -61.96 22.61
N SER A 51 8.13 -62.73 23.70
CA SER A 51 8.83 -62.54 24.96
C SER A 51 10.33 -62.36 24.76
N LYS A 52 10.86 -61.17 25.08
CA LYS A 52 12.31 -60.98 25.24
C LYS A 52 12.84 -61.92 26.34
N PRO A 53 14.06 -62.45 26.21
CA PRO A 53 14.70 -63.24 27.27
C PRO A 53 14.81 -62.40 28.55
N ARG A 54 14.35 -62.95 29.69
CA ARG A 54 14.31 -62.28 31.00
C ARG A 54 15.68 -62.10 31.64
N ASP A 55 16.69 -62.74 31.04
CA ASP A 55 18.07 -62.85 31.54
C ASP A 55 18.96 -61.68 31.10
N ALA A 56 18.47 -60.82 30.21
CA ALA A 56 19.21 -59.67 29.70
C ALA A 56 18.81 -58.38 30.44
N ALA A 57 19.79 -57.66 30.98
CA ALA A 57 19.58 -56.34 31.58
C ALA A 57 18.81 -55.44 30.61
N ALA A 58 17.60 -55.00 30.99
CA ALA A 58 16.69 -54.26 30.12
C ALA A 58 17.23 -52.84 29.84
N PRO A 59 17.80 -52.56 28.64
CA PRO A 59 18.33 -51.25 28.33
C PRO A 59 17.23 -50.36 27.74
N LEU A 60 17.11 -49.13 28.24
CA LEU A 60 16.22 -48.12 27.66
C LEU A 60 17.06 -46.96 27.13
N ARG A 61 16.94 -46.68 25.83
CA ARG A 61 17.51 -45.48 25.24
C ARG A 61 16.60 -44.31 25.56
N VAL A 62 17.08 -43.32 26.32
CA VAL A 62 16.35 -42.09 26.58
C VAL A 62 16.54 -41.14 25.39
N PRO A 63 15.46 -40.70 24.73
CA PRO A 63 15.54 -39.76 23.61
C PRO A 63 16.09 -38.39 24.03
N HIS A 64 16.49 -37.58 23.04
CA HIS A 64 16.81 -36.17 23.29
C HIS A 64 15.61 -35.43 23.90
N ASN A 65 15.87 -34.48 24.79
CA ASN A 65 14.85 -33.69 25.48
C ASN A 65 13.79 -34.56 26.18
N ALA A 66 14.22 -35.70 26.73
CA ALA A 66 13.37 -36.56 27.53
C ALA A 66 14.05 -36.90 28.87
N ALA A 67 13.24 -37.25 29.86
CA ALA A 67 13.70 -37.75 31.14
C ALA A 67 13.01 -39.06 31.50
N VAL A 68 13.72 -39.94 32.20
CA VAL A 68 13.18 -41.18 32.77
C VAL A 68 13.39 -41.17 34.26
N GLN A 69 12.37 -41.57 35.01
CA GLN A 69 12.49 -41.79 36.45
C GLN A 69 12.65 -43.27 36.75
N ILE A 70 13.69 -43.58 37.51
CA ILE A 70 14.03 -44.92 37.97
C ILE A 70 13.93 -44.91 39.49
N TYR A 71 13.20 -45.87 40.04
CA TYR A 71 13.04 -46.02 41.48
C TYR A 71 13.80 -47.25 41.96
N ASP A 72 14.73 -47.07 42.89
CA ASP A 72 15.40 -48.16 43.60
C ASP A 72 14.57 -48.55 44.82
N TYR A 73 14.09 -49.80 44.86
CA TYR A 73 13.25 -50.30 45.95
C TYR A 73 14.05 -50.63 47.21
N LYS A 74 15.32 -51.01 47.10
CA LYS A 74 16.18 -51.30 48.25
C LYS A 74 16.64 -50.00 48.90
N ALA A 75 17.20 -49.08 48.10
CA ALA A 75 17.67 -47.80 48.60
C ALA A 75 16.53 -46.82 48.92
N LYS A 76 15.33 -47.04 48.37
CA LYS A 76 14.16 -46.12 48.44
C LYS A 76 14.47 -44.73 47.88
N VAL A 77 15.34 -44.67 46.88
CA VAL A 77 15.76 -43.43 46.21
C VAL A 77 15.27 -43.46 44.77
N ALA A 78 14.69 -42.35 44.33
CA ALA A 78 14.36 -42.14 42.92
C ALA A 78 15.49 -41.34 42.26
N ARG A 79 16.04 -41.84 41.15
CA ARG A 79 16.95 -41.09 40.29
C ARG A 79 16.29 -40.77 38.96
N VAL A 80 16.59 -39.59 38.44
CA VAL A 80 16.12 -39.14 37.14
C VAL A 80 17.30 -39.10 36.19
N VAL A 81 17.13 -39.71 35.02
CA VAL A 81 18.14 -39.67 33.96
C VAL A 81 17.61 -38.85 32.80
N PHE A 82 18.41 -37.87 32.36
CA PHE A 82 18.11 -37.01 31.22
C PHE A 82 18.76 -37.57 29.96
N GLY A 83 18.05 -37.55 28.84
CA GLY A 83 18.59 -37.98 27.56
C GLY A 83 19.50 -36.94 26.90
N PRO A 84 20.33 -37.34 25.92
CA PRO A 84 20.37 -38.65 25.27
C PRO A 84 21.34 -39.64 25.96
N GLU A 85 20.84 -40.46 26.87
CA GLU A 85 21.64 -41.45 27.61
C GLU A 85 20.97 -42.84 27.51
N MET A 86 21.77 -43.90 27.49
CA MET A 86 21.26 -45.26 27.57
C MET A 86 21.28 -45.70 29.03
N VAL A 87 20.09 -46.01 29.55
CA VAL A 87 19.91 -46.40 30.94
C VAL A 87 19.81 -47.92 31.03
N MET A 88 20.63 -48.49 31.91
CA MET A 88 20.48 -49.86 32.41
C MET A 88 19.97 -49.83 33.84
N LEU A 89 19.04 -50.73 34.16
CA LEU A 89 18.51 -50.88 35.51
C LEU A 89 19.42 -51.77 36.35
N ASN A 90 19.72 -51.34 37.57
CA ASN A 90 20.29 -52.20 38.62
C ASN A 90 19.26 -53.27 39.06
N PRO A 91 19.67 -54.37 39.74
CA PRO A 91 18.76 -55.46 40.11
C PRO A 91 17.47 -54.99 40.80
N ASP A 92 17.57 -54.05 41.73
CA ASP A 92 16.46 -53.56 42.57
C ASP A 92 15.77 -52.29 42.04
N GLU A 93 16.20 -51.79 40.88
CA GLU A 93 15.63 -50.61 40.24
C GLU A 93 14.45 -50.95 39.33
N GLN A 94 13.43 -50.10 39.24
CA GLN A 94 12.39 -50.23 38.20
C GLN A 94 12.10 -48.90 37.52
N PHE A 95 11.66 -48.97 36.27
CA PHE A 95 11.15 -47.80 35.56
C PHE A 95 9.82 -47.36 36.13
N THR A 96 9.68 -46.06 36.38
CA THR A 96 8.41 -45.47 36.79
C THR A 96 7.53 -45.25 35.57
N GLN A 97 6.37 -45.91 35.54
CA GLN A 97 5.40 -45.73 34.46
C GLN A 97 4.67 -44.38 34.61
N LEU A 98 4.65 -43.59 33.54
CA LEU A 98 3.92 -42.34 33.45
C LEU A 98 2.54 -42.55 32.82
N SER A 99 1.56 -41.84 33.36
CA SER A 99 0.18 -41.86 32.89
C SER A 99 -0.25 -40.45 32.51
N LEU A 100 -0.06 -40.10 31.25
CA LEU A 100 -0.33 -38.78 30.71
C LEU A 100 -1.76 -38.69 30.16
N SER A 101 -2.32 -37.49 30.18
CA SER A 101 -3.62 -37.21 29.56
C SER A 101 -3.49 -37.08 28.05
N GLY A 102 -4.45 -37.65 27.32
CA GLY A 102 -4.47 -37.68 25.87
C GLY A 102 -5.87 -37.53 25.29
N GLY A 103 -5.97 -37.40 23.96
CA GLY A 103 -7.24 -37.20 23.25
C GLY A 103 -7.72 -35.75 23.19
N LYS A 104 -8.84 -35.55 22.47
CA LYS A 104 -9.59 -34.30 22.33
C LYS A 104 -11.08 -34.62 22.55
N PRO A 105 -11.71 -34.23 23.67
CA PRO A 105 -11.16 -33.52 24.83
C PRO A 105 -10.13 -34.37 25.61
N LYS A 106 -9.23 -33.72 26.36
CA LYS A 106 -8.17 -34.42 27.13
C LYS A 106 -8.76 -35.30 28.24
N LYS A 107 -8.60 -36.61 28.09
CA LYS A 107 -8.96 -37.63 29.08
C LYS A 107 -7.72 -37.99 29.91
N PRO A 108 -7.88 -38.22 31.23
CA PRO A 108 -6.76 -38.60 32.09
C PRO A 108 -6.33 -40.05 31.78
N ASN A 109 -5.09 -40.40 32.09
CA ASN A 109 -4.56 -41.77 32.00
C ASN A 109 -4.71 -42.45 30.63
N THR A 110 -4.66 -41.68 29.55
CA THR A 110 -4.86 -42.22 28.19
C THR A 110 -3.54 -42.63 27.55
N ILE A 111 -2.46 -41.90 27.82
CA ILE A 111 -1.13 -42.15 27.26
C ILE A 111 -0.28 -42.76 28.37
N LYS A 112 0.25 -43.97 28.13
CA LYS A 112 1.19 -44.65 29.02
C LYS A 112 2.57 -44.55 28.39
N SER A 113 3.55 -44.03 29.13
CA SER A 113 4.93 -43.85 28.65
C SER A 113 5.92 -44.14 29.77
N LEU A 114 7.16 -44.50 29.41
CA LEU A 114 8.29 -44.60 30.35
C LEU A 114 9.14 -43.32 30.35
N THR A 115 9.18 -42.63 29.22
CA THR A 115 9.91 -41.37 29.03
C THR A 115 8.95 -40.18 29.12
N LEU A 116 9.37 -39.13 29.83
CA LEU A 116 8.72 -37.83 29.87
C LEU A 116 9.39 -36.91 28.85
N LEU A 117 8.62 -36.39 27.89
CA LEU A 117 9.10 -35.35 26.99
C LEU A 117 9.18 -34.02 27.73
N LEU A 118 10.33 -33.36 27.66
CA LEU A 118 10.62 -32.09 28.34
C LEU A 118 10.24 -30.87 27.49
N GLY A 119 9.99 -31.05 26.19
CA GLY A 119 9.69 -29.97 25.24
C GLY A 119 10.94 -29.32 24.66
N PRO A 120 10.81 -28.16 23.97
CA PRO A 120 9.58 -27.43 23.69
C PRO A 120 8.61 -28.22 22.79
N ASP A 121 7.33 -28.19 23.11
CA ASP A 121 6.28 -28.90 22.38
C ASP A 121 4.92 -28.18 22.55
N PHE A 122 3.92 -28.59 21.78
CA PHE A 122 2.57 -28.07 21.90
C PHE A 122 1.57 -29.18 22.21
N SER A 123 0.48 -28.82 22.89
CA SER A 123 -0.62 -29.75 23.17
C SER A 123 -1.96 -29.08 22.89
N THR A 124 -2.85 -29.79 22.22
CA THR A 124 -4.20 -29.30 21.90
C THR A 124 -5.24 -29.88 22.84
N ASP A 125 -6.22 -29.09 23.24
CA ASP A 125 -7.36 -29.51 24.06
C ASP A 125 -8.65 -28.88 23.55
N ILE A 126 -9.77 -29.51 23.86
CA ILE A 126 -11.12 -28.99 23.61
C ILE A 126 -11.79 -28.81 24.97
N ILE A 127 -12.07 -27.56 25.31
CA ILE A 127 -12.76 -27.21 26.55
C ILE A 127 -14.16 -26.68 26.25
N THR A 128 -15.11 -26.97 27.12
CA THR A 128 -16.44 -26.38 27.07
C THR A 128 -16.55 -25.38 28.21
N LEU A 129 -16.81 -24.12 27.87
CA LEU A 129 -17.03 -23.03 28.82
C LEU A 129 -18.42 -22.45 28.64
N GLU A 130 -18.91 -21.87 29.72
CA GLU A 130 -20.15 -21.10 29.75
C GLU A 130 -19.79 -19.63 29.90
N THR A 131 -20.29 -18.81 29.00
CA THR A 131 -20.10 -17.36 29.02
C THR A 131 -21.08 -16.69 29.99
N SER A 132 -20.89 -15.39 30.23
CA SER A 132 -21.73 -14.62 31.15
C SER A 132 -23.19 -14.49 30.73
N ASP A 133 -23.45 -14.61 29.44
CA ASP A 133 -24.74 -14.67 28.77
C ASP A 133 -25.28 -16.10 28.66
N HIS A 134 -24.74 -17.04 29.45
CA HIS A 134 -25.14 -18.45 29.48
C HIS A 134 -24.93 -19.20 28.15
N ALA A 135 -24.18 -18.64 27.20
CA ALA A 135 -23.85 -19.34 25.98
C ALA A 135 -22.75 -20.38 26.25
N ARG A 136 -23.00 -21.61 25.82
CA ARG A 136 -22.03 -22.70 25.90
C ARG A 136 -21.15 -22.68 24.67
N LEU A 137 -19.87 -22.45 24.86
CA LEU A 137 -18.86 -22.44 23.80
C LEU A 137 -17.91 -23.61 23.98
N GLN A 138 -17.64 -24.31 22.88
CA GLN A 138 -16.59 -25.28 22.75
C GLN A 138 -15.38 -24.60 22.10
N ILE A 139 -14.29 -24.49 22.85
CA ILE A 139 -13.06 -23.84 22.39
C ILE A 139 -11.97 -24.89 22.25
N GLN A 140 -11.38 -24.93 21.06
CA GLN A 140 -10.16 -25.68 20.79
C GLN A 140 -8.96 -24.79 21.06
N LEU A 141 -8.17 -25.16 22.06
CA LEU A 141 -6.98 -24.45 22.50
C LEU A 141 -5.73 -25.25 22.13
N SER A 142 -4.67 -24.54 21.79
CA SER A 142 -3.31 -25.08 21.71
C SER A 142 -2.44 -24.39 22.74
N TYR A 143 -1.73 -25.16 23.55
CA TYR A 143 -0.79 -24.68 24.55
C TYR A 143 0.62 -25.01 24.10
N ASN A 144 1.49 -24.00 24.02
CA ASN A 144 2.93 -24.22 23.87
C ASN A 144 3.55 -24.34 25.26
N TRP A 145 4.30 -25.41 25.46
CA TRP A 145 4.82 -25.76 26.77
C TRP A 145 6.24 -26.33 26.70
N TYR A 146 6.97 -26.14 27.78
CA TYR A 146 8.25 -26.80 28.03
C TYR A 146 8.43 -27.00 29.53
N PHE A 147 9.30 -27.92 29.92
CA PHE A 147 9.74 -28.08 31.30
C PHE A 147 11.03 -27.30 31.51
N ASP A 148 11.06 -26.45 32.54
CA ASP A 148 12.30 -25.81 32.93
C ASP A 148 13.20 -26.81 33.67
N THR A 149 14.32 -27.14 33.04
CA THR A 149 15.32 -28.09 33.53
C THR A 149 16.55 -27.41 34.11
N SER A 150 16.63 -26.09 34.10
CA SER A 150 17.85 -25.33 34.46
C SER A 150 18.40 -25.70 35.85
N LYS A 151 17.52 -25.94 36.82
CA LYS A 151 17.88 -26.37 38.19
C LYS A 151 17.86 -27.88 38.38
N CYS A 152 17.23 -28.61 37.46
CA CYS A 152 17.01 -30.04 37.56
C CYS A 152 18.26 -30.87 37.18
N LEU A 153 19.20 -30.29 36.44
CA LEU A 153 20.46 -30.97 36.09
C LEU A 153 21.42 -31.08 37.29
N GLU A 154 21.36 -30.11 38.21
CA GLU A 154 22.25 -30.04 39.37
C GLU A 154 21.60 -30.64 40.64
N ASP A 155 20.29 -30.40 40.83
CA ASP A 155 19.56 -30.87 42.01
C ASP A 155 18.65 -32.08 41.73
N ALA A 156 19.02 -33.24 42.29
CA ALA A 156 18.21 -34.46 42.21
C ALA A 156 16.78 -34.29 42.78
N LYS A 157 16.60 -33.41 43.78
CA LYS A 157 15.28 -33.10 44.36
C LYS A 157 14.38 -32.33 43.39
N GLU A 158 14.94 -31.38 42.63
CA GLU A 158 14.21 -30.64 41.60
C GLU A 158 13.87 -31.54 40.40
N ALA A 159 14.79 -32.44 40.02
CA ALA A 159 14.53 -33.43 38.97
C ALA A 159 13.34 -34.34 39.33
N ALA A 160 13.22 -34.78 40.58
CA ALA A 160 12.07 -35.56 41.05
C ALA A 160 10.74 -34.80 40.97
N LYS A 161 10.74 -33.46 41.01
CA LYS A 161 9.51 -32.66 40.85
C LYS A 161 8.88 -32.79 39.47
N LEU A 162 9.68 -32.99 38.42
CA LEU A 162 9.18 -33.21 37.06
C LEU A 162 8.14 -34.34 36.99
N PHE A 163 8.31 -35.35 37.85
CA PHE A 163 7.47 -36.55 37.92
C PHE A 163 6.40 -36.50 39.03
N SER A 164 6.37 -35.44 39.85
CA SER A 164 5.49 -35.35 41.03
C SER A 164 4.00 -35.15 40.70
N VAL A 165 3.65 -34.90 39.43
CA VAL A 165 2.25 -34.79 39.00
C VAL A 165 1.89 -35.99 38.13
N PRO A 166 1.21 -37.02 38.68
CA PRO A 166 0.80 -38.20 37.92
C PRO A 166 -0.22 -37.92 36.81
N ARG A 167 -0.70 -36.68 36.66
CA ARG A 167 -1.80 -36.27 35.75
C ARG A 167 -1.49 -34.94 35.08
N LEU A 168 -0.46 -34.94 34.25
CA LEU A 168 0.24 -33.73 33.81
C LEU A 168 -0.62 -32.71 33.04
N CYS A 169 -1.66 -33.10 32.29
CA CYS A 169 -2.42 -32.14 31.47
C CYS A 169 -3.87 -31.87 31.95
N ARG A 170 -4.54 -32.76 32.71
CA ARG A 170 -5.98 -32.58 33.02
C ARG A 170 -6.28 -31.84 34.33
N ARG A 171 -5.48 -32.04 35.40
CA ARG A 171 -5.78 -31.41 36.70
C ARG A 171 -5.71 -29.88 36.66
N HIS A 172 -5.05 -29.31 35.65
CA HIS A 172 -4.72 -27.89 35.57
C HIS A 172 -5.75 -27.06 34.79
N VAL A 173 -6.37 -27.64 33.75
CA VAL A 173 -7.45 -26.98 32.98
C VAL A 173 -8.80 -27.10 33.68
N GLN A 174 -9.12 -28.27 34.28
CA GLN A 174 -10.43 -28.51 34.89
C GLN A 174 -10.63 -27.89 36.28
N SER A 175 -9.57 -27.68 37.07
CA SER A 175 -9.71 -27.08 38.42
C SER A 175 -10.09 -25.60 38.39
N ARG A 176 -9.97 -24.93 37.24
CA ARG A 176 -10.42 -23.54 37.02
C ARG A 176 -11.70 -23.44 36.19
N GLY A 177 -12.09 -24.50 35.47
CA GLY A 177 -13.26 -24.52 34.59
C GLY A 177 -14.54 -25.15 35.15
N GLN A 178 -14.53 -25.71 36.38
CA GLN A 178 -15.76 -26.16 37.04
C GLN A 178 -16.15 -25.28 38.24
N PRO A 179 -17.45 -25.00 38.44
CA PRO A 179 -17.93 -24.10 39.47
C PRO A 179 -17.75 -24.74 40.86
N ARG A 180 -16.72 -24.33 41.61
CA ARG A 180 -16.70 -24.52 43.06
C ARG A 180 -17.44 -23.34 43.72
N PRO A 181 -18.48 -23.60 44.54
CA PRO A 181 -19.35 -22.54 45.05
C PRO A 181 -18.72 -21.89 46.28
N ARG A 182 -17.68 -21.05 46.12
CA ARG A 182 -17.23 -20.15 47.20
C ARG A 182 -16.77 -18.80 46.64
N ARG A 183 -17.77 -17.91 46.53
CA ARG A 183 -17.73 -16.45 46.79
C ARG A 183 -16.32 -15.84 46.93
N ARG A 184 -15.64 -15.52 45.81
CA ARG A 184 -14.79 -14.31 45.65
C ARG A 184 -14.10 -14.18 44.28
N CYS A 185 -14.03 -15.24 43.47
CA CYS A 185 -13.48 -15.16 42.10
C CYS A 185 -14.55 -15.05 40.99
N CYS A 186 -15.85 -15.17 41.33
CA CYS A 186 -16.95 -15.22 40.37
C CYS A 186 -17.41 -13.86 39.81
N SER A 187 -16.79 -12.74 40.20
CA SER A 187 -17.18 -11.41 39.70
C SER A 187 -16.40 -10.94 38.47
N ARG A 188 -15.20 -11.48 38.20
CA ARG A 188 -14.38 -11.07 37.04
C ARG A 188 -14.52 -11.97 35.81
N LEU A 189 -14.92 -13.24 35.98
CA LEU A 189 -15.25 -14.13 34.85
C LEU A 189 -16.69 -13.95 34.34
N ARG A 190 -17.47 -13.05 34.98
CA ARG A 190 -18.86 -12.76 34.62
C ARG A 190 -19.00 -11.73 33.49
N ARG A 191 -17.89 -11.36 32.88
CA ARG A 191 -17.85 -10.69 31.59
C ARG A 191 -16.90 -11.55 30.79
N LEU A 192 -17.39 -12.29 29.80
CA LEU A 192 -16.61 -12.50 28.60
C LEU A 192 -16.93 -11.26 27.76
N PRO A 193 -16.16 -10.16 27.83
CA PRO A 193 -16.33 -9.12 26.84
C PRO A 193 -15.87 -9.70 25.49
N PRO A 194 -16.20 -9.06 24.38
CA PRO A 194 -15.56 -9.30 23.08
C PRO A 194 -14.01 -9.38 23.15
N ALA A 195 -13.40 -8.86 24.22
CA ALA A 195 -11.98 -8.89 24.55
C ALA A 195 -11.33 -10.29 24.73
N LEU A 196 -12.07 -11.40 24.81
CA LEU A 196 -11.43 -12.72 24.82
C LEU A 196 -10.85 -13.10 23.44
N SER A 197 -11.32 -12.46 22.35
CA SER A 197 -10.67 -12.53 21.04
C SER A 197 -9.36 -11.72 20.99
N GLN A 198 -9.18 -10.74 21.88
CA GLN A 198 -7.99 -9.90 21.92
C GLN A 198 -6.86 -10.48 22.77
N ASP A 199 -7.13 -11.16 23.91
CA ASP A 199 -6.05 -11.79 24.71
C ASP A 199 -6.50 -12.96 25.63
N PRO A 200 -6.54 -14.22 25.13
CA PRO A 200 -6.73 -15.41 25.98
C PRO A 200 -5.65 -15.57 27.07
N ARG A 201 -4.48 -14.97 26.83
CA ARG A 201 -3.33 -14.95 27.75
C ARG A 201 -3.67 -14.29 29.09
N GLY A 202 -4.46 -13.22 29.10
CA GLY A 202 -4.81 -12.51 30.35
C GLY A 202 -5.62 -13.37 31.32
N ALA A 203 -6.53 -14.20 30.79
CA ALA A 203 -7.35 -15.09 31.61
C ALA A 203 -6.56 -16.27 32.21
N LEU A 204 -5.57 -16.78 31.48
CA LEU A 204 -4.79 -17.93 31.92
C LEU A 204 -3.56 -17.55 32.75
N PHE A 205 -2.79 -16.58 32.27
CA PHE A 205 -1.51 -16.19 32.86
C PHE A 205 -1.69 -15.23 34.04
N GLY A 206 -2.81 -14.51 34.10
CA GLY A 206 -3.08 -13.53 35.13
C GLY A 206 -2.28 -12.25 34.95
N PHE A 207 -2.55 -11.28 35.81
CA PHE A 207 -1.92 -9.97 35.79
C PHE A 207 -0.81 -9.88 36.85
N ASN A 208 0.27 -9.19 36.52
CA ASN A 208 1.30 -8.79 37.47
C ASN A 208 0.81 -7.66 38.39
N GLU A 209 1.60 -7.34 39.41
CA GLU A 209 1.33 -6.24 40.35
C GLU A 209 1.22 -4.88 39.65
N ALA A 210 1.89 -4.73 38.49
CA ALA A 210 1.80 -3.56 37.61
C ALA A 210 0.62 -3.61 36.61
N GLY A 211 -0.27 -4.60 36.69
CA GLY A 211 -1.43 -4.75 35.79
C GLY A 211 -1.11 -5.28 34.38
N LYS A 212 0.17 -5.59 34.07
CA LYS A 212 0.57 -6.21 32.80
C LYS A 212 0.32 -7.72 32.81
N ILE A 213 -0.10 -8.29 31.68
CA ILE A 213 -0.25 -9.75 31.50
C ILE A 213 1.13 -10.41 31.69
N ARG A 214 1.18 -11.53 32.40
CA ARG A 214 2.41 -12.34 32.54
C ARG A 214 2.79 -12.97 31.20
N ASP A 215 4.06 -12.96 30.87
CA ASP A 215 4.55 -13.53 29.60
C ASP A 215 4.53 -15.07 29.61
N GLU A 216 4.68 -15.68 30.78
CA GLU A 216 4.67 -17.14 30.95
C GLU A 216 3.88 -17.57 32.19
N PHE A 217 3.25 -18.74 32.12
CA PHE A 217 2.64 -19.39 33.26
C PHE A 217 3.45 -20.59 33.72
N ARG A 218 4.13 -20.42 34.86
CA ARG A 218 4.96 -21.45 35.48
C ARG A 218 4.23 -22.16 36.60
N MET A 219 4.28 -23.49 36.57
CA MET A 219 3.76 -24.36 37.62
C MET A 219 4.90 -24.75 38.58
N PRO A 220 4.86 -24.34 39.87
CA PRO A 220 5.95 -24.62 40.80
C PRO A 220 6.01 -26.09 41.25
N GLN A 221 4.97 -26.88 40.97
CA GLN A 221 4.89 -28.28 41.42
C GLN A 221 5.72 -29.24 40.57
N ASN A 222 5.83 -28.97 39.26
CA ASN A 222 6.50 -29.84 38.30
C ASN A 222 7.37 -29.07 37.30
N ASN A 223 7.60 -27.78 37.52
CA ASN A 223 8.38 -26.90 36.65
C ASN A 223 7.87 -26.85 35.19
N LEU A 224 6.59 -27.17 34.95
CA LEU A 224 5.97 -26.99 33.64
C LEU A 224 5.72 -25.51 33.39
N VAL A 225 6.17 -25.02 32.24
CA VAL A 225 5.98 -23.65 31.79
C VAL A 225 5.10 -23.66 30.55
N ILE A 226 4.05 -22.84 30.56
CA ILE A 226 3.21 -22.56 29.39
C ILE A 226 3.59 -21.17 28.89
N THR A 227 4.09 -21.08 27.66
CA THR A 227 4.59 -19.84 27.06
C THR A 227 3.51 -19.09 26.30
N SER A 228 2.71 -19.82 25.52
CA SER A 228 1.62 -19.23 24.75
C SER A 228 0.42 -20.15 24.69
N VAL A 229 -0.75 -19.52 24.52
CA VAL A 229 -2.02 -20.20 24.35
C VAL A 229 -2.74 -19.61 23.15
N ASP A 230 -2.98 -20.46 22.17
CA ASP A 230 -3.58 -20.09 20.90
C ASP A 230 -5.00 -20.67 20.83
N ILE A 231 -5.97 -19.83 20.48
CA ILE A 231 -7.33 -20.27 20.18
C ILE A 231 -7.35 -20.70 18.72
N GLN A 232 -7.57 -21.99 18.46
CA GLN A 232 -7.65 -22.53 17.10
C GLN A 232 -9.08 -22.43 16.55
N ASN A 233 -10.07 -22.74 17.36
CA ASN A 233 -11.47 -22.74 16.95
C ASN A 233 -12.39 -22.43 18.14
N VAL A 234 -13.49 -21.74 17.88
CA VAL A 234 -14.54 -21.41 18.85
C VAL A 234 -15.88 -21.76 18.22
N GLU A 235 -16.56 -22.76 18.76
CA GLU A 235 -17.88 -23.17 18.27
C GLU A 235 -18.93 -23.04 19.37
N PRO A 236 -20.10 -22.45 19.09
CA PRO A 236 -21.24 -22.57 19.98
C PRO A 236 -21.69 -24.04 20.00
N VAL A 237 -21.92 -24.56 21.20
CA VAL A 237 -22.44 -25.92 21.42
C VAL A 237 -23.91 -26.01 20.98
N GLU A 238 -24.64 -24.92 21.12
CA GLU A 238 -26.06 -24.86 20.80
C GLU A 238 -26.28 -24.47 19.33
N GLN A 239 -27.03 -25.32 18.61
CA GLN A 239 -27.32 -25.12 17.19
C GLN A 239 -28.13 -23.84 16.94
N ARG A 240 -29.09 -23.50 17.82
CA ARG A 240 -29.86 -22.25 17.71
C ARG A 240 -28.96 -21.00 17.74
N THR A 241 -27.96 -21.01 18.60
CA THR A 241 -26.99 -19.91 18.76
C THR A 241 -26.09 -19.82 17.54
N ARG A 242 -25.69 -20.96 16.96
CA ARG A 242 -24.97 -21.02 15.69
C ARG A 242 -25.77 -20.38 14.55
N ASP A 243 -27.03 -20.77 14.41
CA ASP A 243 -27.90 -20.27 13.34
C ASP A 243 -28.18 -18.77 13.52
N ALA A 244 -28.35 -18.30 14.75
CA ALA A 244 -28.53 -16.88 15.07
C ALA A 244 -27.29 -16.05 14.72
N LEU A 245 -26.09 -16.53 15.08
CA LEU A 245 -24.83 -15.88 14.74
C LEU A 245 -24.60 -15.84 13.22
N GLN A 246 -24.91 -16.93 12.51
CA GLN A 246 -24.80 -16.99 11.06
C GLN A 246 -25.76 -16.02 10.36
N LYS A 247 -27.01 -15.94 10.81
CA LYS A 247 -27.98 -14.97 10.30
C LYS A 247 -27.54 -13.54 10.59
N SER A 248 -27.02 -13.27 11.78
CA SER A 248 -26.49 -11.95 12.13
C SER A 248 -25.32 -11.53 11.23
N ALA A 249 -24.36 -12.43 11.00
CA ALA A 249 -23.23 -12.17 10.09
C ALA A 249 -23.70 -11.95 8.64
N HIS A 250 -24.67 -12.74 8.18
CA HIS A 250 -25.25 -12.58 6.84
C HIS A 250 -25.99 -11.24 6.71
N SER A 251 -26.80 -10.87 7.70
CA SER A 251 -27.51 -9.58 7.74
C SER A 251 -26.53 -8.40 7.74
N ALA A 252 -25.45 -8.45 8.52
CA ALA A 252 -24.44 -7.41 8.55
C ALA A 252 -23.72 -7.26 7.19
N ALA A 253 -23.43 -8.37 6.51
CA ALA A 253 -22.84 -8.35 5.17
C ALA A 253 -23.80 -7.74 4.13
N VAL A 254 -25.09 -8.11 4.19
CA VAL A 254 -26.13 -7.55 3.31
C VAL A 254 -26.35 -6.06 3.60
N GLU A 255 -26.32 -5.64 4.86
CA GLU A 255 -26.46 -4.24 5.25
C GLU A 255 -25.27 -3.41 4.74
N SER A 256 -24.04 -3.86 4.97
CA SER A 256 -22.83 -3.16 4.51
C SER A 256 -22.78 -3.04 2.98
N SER A 257 -23.08 -4.13 2.27
CA SER A 257 -23.13 -4.11 0.81
C SER A 257 -24.32 -3.29 0.27
N GLY A 258 -25.46 -3.34 0.96
CA GLY A 258 -26.65 -2.57 0.64
C GLY A 258 -26.41 -1.07 0.78
N GLN A 259 -25.77 -0.64 1.87
CA GLN A 259 -25.40 0.77 2.09
C GLN A 259 -24.40 1.24 1.02
N ALA A 260 -23.34 0.49 0.77
CA ALA A 260 -22.35 0.85 -0.26
C ALA A 260 -22.98 0.94 -1.65
N LYS A 261 -23.88 0.00 -1.99
CA LYS A 261 -24.59 0.01 -3.27
C LYS A 261 -25.57 1.18 -3.37
N ALA A 262 -26.34 1.46 -2.32
CA ALA A 262 -27.28 2.58 -2.30
C ALA A 262 -26.53 3.91 -2.45
N GLU A 263 -25.45 4.13 -1.72
CA GLU A 263 -24.62 5.34 -1.83
C GLU A 263 -23.98 5.49 -3.20
N ALA A 264 -23.50 4.39 -3.81
CA ALA A 264 -22.96 4.42 -5.17
C ALA A 264 -24.03 4.77 -6.20
N GLN A 265 -25.23 4.18 -6.08
CA GLN A 265 -26.35 4.47 -6.98
C GLN A 265 -26.86 5.91 -6.83
N SER A 266 -27.01 6.41 -5.60
CA SER A 266 -27.41 7.79 -5.35
C SER A 266 -26.40 8.80 -5.92
N ARG A 267 -25.10 8.54 -5.78
CA ARG A 267 -24.06 9.40 -6.37
C ARG A 267 -24.07 9.36 -7.90
N ALA A 268 -24.22 8.18 -8.48
CA ALA A 268 -24.31 8.04 -9.94
C ALA A 268 -25.54 8.77 -10.50
N GLU A 269 -26.68 8.68 -9.82
CA GLU A 269 -27.92 9.35 -10.24
C GLU A 269 -27.83 10.87 -10.06
N ALA A 270 -27.26 11.36 -8.96
CA ALA A 270 -27.01 12.79 -8.76
C ALA A 270 -26.11 13.35 -9.88
N ALA A 271 -25.00 12.67 -10.19
CA ALA A 271 -24.10 13.07 -11.28
C ALA A 271 -24.79 13.03 -12.65
N ARG A 272 -25.69 12.06 -12.88
CA ARG A 272 -26.49 11.98 -14.11
C ARG A 272 -27.41 13.19 -14.26
N ILE A 273 -28.12 13.56 -13.20
CA ILE A 273 -29.02 14.72 -13.17
C ILE A 273 -28.24 16.02 -13.38
N GLU A 274 -27.13 16.20 -12.66
CA GLU A 274 -26.26 17.38 -12.81
C GLU A 274 -25.69 17.48 -14.24
N GLY A 275 -25.24 16.35 -14.81
CA GLY A 275 -24.75 16.31 -16.19
C GLY A 275 -25.83 16.70 -17.21
N GLN A 276 -27.05 16.19 -17.05
CA GLN A 276 -28.18 16.56 -17.90
C GLN A 276 -28.55 18.04 -17.78
N ALA A 277 -28.62 18.55 -16.54
CA ALA A 277 -28.91 19.95 -16.28
C ALA A 277 -27.83 20.89 -16.87
N ALA A 278 -26.56 20.50 -16.79
CA ALA A 278 -25.44 21.27 -17.36
C ALA A 278 -25.51 21.34 -18.89
N VAL A 279 -25.87 20.23 -19.56
CA VAL A 279 -26.06 20.20 -21.02
C VAL A 279 -27.21 21.11 -21.44
N GLU A 280 -28.36 21.03 -20.78
CA GLU A 280 -29.51 21.90 -21.06
C GLU A 280 -29.16 23.38 -20.80
N GLN A 281 -28.45 23.68 -19.70
CA GLN A 281 -28.00 25.04 -19.41
C GLN A 281 -27.02 25.56 -20.48
N ALA A 282 -26.08 24.73 -20.93
CA ALA A 282 -25.16 25.09 -22.00
C ALA A 282 -25.90 25.35 -23.32
N ARG A 283 -26.93 24.55 -23.62
CA ARG A 283 -27.78 24.74 -24.79
C ARG A 283 -28.53 26.07 -24.75
N PHE A 284 -29.20 26.38 -23.64
CA PHE A 284 -29.90 27.66 -23.49
C PHE A 284 -28.96 28.86 -23.53
N ARG A 285 -27.75 28.75 -22.96
CA ARG A 285 -26.73 29.81 -23.07
C ARG A 285 -26.27 30.00 -24.50
N ALA A 286 -26.01 28.92 -25.24
CA ALA A 286 -25.59 29.00 -26.63
C ALA A 286 -26.69 29.64 -27.51
N GLU A 287 -27.96 29.31 -27.25
CA GLU A 287 -29.10 29.92 -27.93
C GLU A 287 -29.22 31.42 -27.60
N ALA A 288 -29.12 31.79 -26.33
CA ALA A 288 -29.14 33.20 -25.91
C ALA A 288 -27.99 34.00 -26.54
N LEU A 289 -26.76 33.48 -26.49
CA LEU A 289 -25.59 34.09 -27.14
C LEU A 289 -25.76 34.19 -28.66
N GLY A 290 -26.40 33.20 -29.30
CA GLY A 290 -26.73 33.25 -30.73
C GLY A 290 -27.70 34.38 -31.06
N ILE A 291 -28.72 34.59 -30.23
CA ILE A 291 -29.69 35.68 -30.39
C ILE A 291 -29.00 37.03 -30.16
N GLU A 292 -28.24 37.19 -29.07
CA GLU A 292 -27.52 38.43 -28.77
C GLU A 292 -26.51 38.79 -29.87
N SER A 293 -25.70 37.82 -30.31
CA SER A 293 -24.71 38.05 -31.35
C SER A 293 -25.33 38.38 -32.71
N SER A 294 -26.45 37.73 -33.07
CA SER A 294 -27.17 38.06 -34.31
C SER A 294 -27.80 39.46 -34.26
N ALA A 295 -28.38 39.85 -33.13
CA ALA A 295 -28.93 41.19 -32.92
C ALA A 295 -27.86 42.28 -32.96
N GLU A 296 -26.70 42.04 -32.33
CA GLU A 296 -25.59 43.00 -32.35
C GLU A 296 -24.97 43.11 -33.75
N LEU A 297 -24.87 41.99 -34.48
CA LEU A 297 -24.38 41.99 -35.87
C LEU A 297 -25.30 42.79 -36.80
N GLU A 298 -26.62 42.63 -36.67
CA GLU A 298 -27.62 43.44 -37.38
C GLU A 298 -27.45 44.93 -37.06
N ARG A 299 -27.32 45.28 -35.77
CA ARG A 299 -27.11 46.66 -35.32
C ARG A 299 -25.84 47.28 -35.91
N VAL A 300 -24.73 46.56 -35.87
CA VAL A 300 -23.43 47.03 -36.41
C VAL A 300 -23.49 47.17 -37.93
N LYS A 301 -24.13 46.24 -38.63
CA LYS A 301 -24.31 46.32 -40.09
C LYS A 301 -25.08 47.58 -40.48
N LEU A 302 -26.22 47.83 -39.87
CA LEU A 302 -27.03 49.02 -40.14
C LEU A 302 -26.24 50.32 -39.90
N ALA A 303 -25.49 50.39 -38.79
CA ALA A 303 -24.64 51.54 -38.50
C ALA A 303 -23.54 51.74 -39.56
N ARG A 304 -22.87 50.66 -39.97
CA ARG A 304 -21.82 50.71 -41.01
C ARG A 304 -22.35 51.04 -42.39
N GLU A 305 -23.53 50.55 -42.76
CA GLU A 305 -24.18 50.90 -44.02
C GLU A 305 -24.52 52.39 -44.07
N ALA A 306 -25.06 52.94 -42.99
CA ALA A 306 -25.33 54.37 -42.87
C ALA A 306 -24.05 55.22 -42.96
N GLU A 307 -22.98 54.80 -42.28
CA GLU A 307 -21.67 55.47 -42.32
C GLU A 307 -21.06 55.46 -43.73
N LEU A 308 -21.09 54.31 -44.41
CA LEU A 308 -20.60 54.18 -45.78
C LEU A 308 -21.41 55.03 -46.76
N ALA A 309 -22.73 55.12 -46.59
CA ALA A 309 -23.58 55.99 -47.40
C ALA A 309 -23.19 57.46 -47.22
N TYR A 310 -23.05 57.91 -45.96
CA TYR A 310 -22.62 59.26 -45.64
C TYR A 310 -21.23 59.59 -46.23
N GLN A 311 -20.25 58.70 -46.06
CA GLN A 311 -18.91 58.88 -46.62
C GLN A 311 -18.93 58.94 -48.15
N ARG A 312 -19.76 58.13 -48.82
CA ARG A 312 -19.92 58.18 -50.28
C ARG A 312 -20.48 59.51 -50.75
N GLU A 313 -21.52 60.03 -50.08
CA GLU A 313 -22.09 61.34 -50.41
C GLU A 313 -21.08 62.46 -50.17
N GLN A 314 -20.36 62.42 -49.04
CA GLN A 314 -19.32 63.40 -48.73
C GLN A 314 -18.20 63.38 -49.77
N ASN A 315 -17.72 62.20 -50.15
CA ASN A 315 -16.71 62.05 -51.19
C ASN A 315 -17.21 62.56 -52.55
N GLN A 316 -18.47 62.32 -52.90
CA GLN A 316 -19.07 62.85 -54.13
C GLN A 316 -19.13 64.38 -54.13
N LEU A 317 -19.52 64.98 -53.00
CA LEU A 317 -19.55 66.43 -52.82
C LEU A 317 -18.15 67.05 -52.87
N ASP A 318 -17.14 66.39 -52.32
CA ASP A 318 -15.76 66.88 -52.39
C ASP A 318 -15.21 66.79 -53.82
N VAL A 319 -15.51 65.70 -54.54
CA VAL A 319 -15.15 65.56 -55.96
C VAL A 319 -15.85 66.62 -56.82
N SER A 320 -17.13 66.90 -56.60
CA SER A 320 -17.84 67.94 -57.36
C SER A 320 -17.26 69.32 -57.06
N ARG A 321 -17.03 69.65 -55.78
CA ARG A 321 -16.40 70.90 -55.35
C ARG A 321 -15.02 71.07 -56.01
N GLN A 322 -14.20 70.03 -56.01
CA GLN A 322 -12.86 70.10 -56.59
C GLN A 322 -12.89 70.26 -58.12
N LYS A 323 -13.85 69.63 -58.80
CA LYS A 323 -14.08 69.85 -60.25
C LYS A 323 -14.50 71.28 -60.55
N GLU A 324 -15.42 71.85 -59.77
CA GLU A 324 -15.88 73.23 -59.94
C GLU A 324 -14.75 74.23 -59.69
N LEU A 325 -14.01 74.06 -58.59
CA LEU A 325 -12.83 74.89 -58.29
C LEU A 325 -11.77 74.79 -59.40
N SER A 326 -11.48 73.58 -59.87
CA SER A 326 -10.56 73.38 -60.98
C SER A 326 -11.05 74.05 -62.26
N GLY A 327 -12.36 74.01 -62.54
CA GLY A 327 -12.97 74.72 -63.67
C GLY A 327 -12.77 76.24 -63.56
N ILE A 328 -13.01 76.81 -62.38
CA ILE A 328 -12.77 78.23 -62.10
C ILE A 328 -11.28 78.58 -62.25
N GLU A 329 -10.38 77.74 -61.76
CA GLU A 329 -8.93 77.95 -61.89
C GLU A 329 -8.49 77.93 -63.35
N VAL A 330 -8.98 76.97 -64.15
CA VAL A 330 -8.73 76.89 -65.59
C VAL A 330 -9.25 78.15 -66.28
N GLU A 331 -10.45 78.62 -65.95
CA GLU A 331 -11.01 79.84 -66.53
C GLU A 331 -10.21 81.09 -66.12
N LYS A 332 -9.84 81.20 -64.84
CA LYS A 332 -8.99 82.29 -64.33
C LYS A 332 -7.63 82.29 -65.01
N PHE A 333 -7.00 81.13 -65.15
CA PHE A 333 -5.72 80.98 -65.84
C PHE A 333 -5.87 81.37 -67.31
N ARG A 334 -6.94 80.94 -67.98
CA ARG A 334 -7.25 81.35 -69.36
C ARG A 334 -7.36 82.87 -69.48
N ARG A 335 -8.12 83.53 -68.60
CA ARG A 335 -8.24 85.00 -68.59
C ARG A 335 -6.89 85.69 -68.35
N PHE A 336 -6.03 85.15 -67.49
CA PHE A 336 -4.67 85.66 -67.31
C PHE A 336 -3.81 85.52 -68.57
N VAL A 337 -3.86 84.35 -69.23
CA VAL A 337 -3.13 84.09 -70.48
C VAL A 337 -3.61 85.02 -71.59
N ASP A 338 -4.93 85.19 -71.74
CA ASP A 338 -5.52 86.07 -72.73
C ASP A 338 -5.16 87.55 -72.48
N ALA A 339 -5.12 87.99 -71.21
CA ALA A 339 -4.77 89.37 -70.84
C ALA A 339 -3.28 89.70 -71.06
N ILE A 340 -2.37 88.74 -70.85
CA ILE A 340 -0.94 88.93 -71.12
C ILE A 340 -0.66 88.83 -72.63
N GLY A 341 -1.40 87.96 -73.34
CA GLY A 341 -1.25 87.71 -74.77
C GLY A 341 -0.22 86.61 -75.07
N ALA A 342 -0.57 85.69 -75.98
CA ALA A 342 0.27 84.54 -76.32
C ALA A 342 1.67 84.95 -76.83
N ASP A 343 1.74 86.04 -77.60
CA ASP A 343 3.01 86.56 -78.12
C ASP A 343 3.90 87.14 -77.02
N THR A 344 3.32 87.76 -76.00
CA THR A 344 4.05 88.28 -74.83
C THR A 344 4.58 87.12 -73.97
N ILE A 345 3.79 86.07 -73.75
CA ILE A 345 4.26 84.87 -73.03
C ILE A 345 5.37 84.18 -73.83
N ARG A 346 5.24 84.10 -75.15
CA ARG A 346 6.29 83.59 -76.04
C ARG A 346 7.55 84.43 -75.96
N ALA A 347 7.43 85.76 -75.97
CA ALA A 347 8.55 86.68 -75.83
C ALA A 347 9.22 86.59 -74.45
N ILE A 348 8.45 86.43 -73.37
CA ILE A 348 9.00 86.21 -72.02
C ILE A 348 9.74 84.86 -71.96
N ALA A 349 9.17 83.81 -72.56
CA ALA A 349 9.80 82.50 -72.62
C ALA A 349 11.05 82.48 -73.53
N SER A 350 11.08 83.25 -74.63
CA SER A 350 12.20 83.34 -75.56
C SER A 350 13.24 84.38 -75.17
N ALA A 351 12.93 85.34 -74.30
CA ALA A 351 13.84 86.39 -73.85
C ALA A 351 15.11 85.84 -73.20
N GLY A 352 15.02 84.76 -72.42
CA GLY A 352 16.19 84.10 -71.83
C GLY A 352 17.16 83.55 -72.89
N PRO A 353 16.70 82.62 -73.75
CA PRO A 353 17.51 82.10 -74.86
C PRO A 353 18.01 83.18 -75.83
N GLU A 354 17.16 84.15 -76.22
CA GLU A 354 17.54 85.22 -77.16
C GLU A 354 18.57 86.19 -76.58
N MET A 355 18.49 86.52 -75.29
CA MET A 355 19.49 87.32 -74.58
C MET A 355 20.85 86.60 -74.54
N GLN A 356 20.85 85.29 -74.27
CA GLN A 356 22.05 84.47 -74.29
C GLN A 356 22.68 84.39 -75.69
N VAL A 357 21.87 84.29 -76.75
CA VAL A 357 22.34 84.30 -78.15
C VAL A 357 22.90 85.66 -78.57
N LYS A 358 22.25 86.78 -78.18
CA LYS A 358 22.76 88.14 -78.45
C LYS A 358 24.09 88.42 -77.73
N MET A 359 24.26 87.92 -76.50
CA MET A 359 25.51 88.04 -75.75
C MET A 359 26.66 87.27 -76.39
N LEU A 360 26.39 86.10 -76.97
CA LEU A 360 27.39 85.33 -77.73
C LEU A 360 27.78 86.02 -79.06
N GLN A 361 26.81 86.66 -79.73
CA GLN A 361 27.07 87.47 -80.93
C GLN A 361 27.93 88.71 -80.65
N SER A 362 27.70 89.42 -79.54
CA SER A 362 28.50 90.61 -79.17
C SER A 362 29.93 90.27 -78.72
N LEU A 363 30.17 89.05 -78.26
CA LEU A 363 31.50 88.52 -77.95
C LEU A 363 32.29 88.05 -79.20
N GLY A 364 31.73 88.19 -80.41
CA GLY A 364 32.41 87.86 -81.67
C GLY A 364 32.60 86.35 -81.92
N LEU A 365 31.96 85.49 -81.12
CA LEU A 365 32.09 84.05 -81.21
C LEU A 365 31.10 83.51 -82.27
N LYS A 366 31.61 83.17 -83.46
CA LYS A 366 30.84 82.35 -84.42
C LYS A 366 30.63 80.98 -83.79
N SER A 367 29.38 80.65 -83.47
CA SER A 367 28.93 79.32 -83.05
C SER A 367 29.40 78.28 -84.08
N THR A 368 30.57 77.70 -83.85
CA THR A 368 31.11 76.58 -84.63
C THR A 368 30.84 75.33 -83.81
N LEU A 369 29.95 74.49 -84.32
CA LEU A 369 29.62 73.20 -83.74
C LEU A 369 30.83 72.28 -83.99
N ILE A 370 31.71 72.13 -82.99
CA ILE A 370 32.81 71.16 -83.05
C ILE A 370 32.24 69.83 -82.55
N THR A 371 32.03 68.87 -83.46
CA THR A 371 31.52 67.54 -83.12
C THR A 371 32.59 66.47 -83.37
N ASP A 372 33.02 65.79 -82.30
CA ASP A 372 33.49 64.41 -82.39
C ASP A 372 32.28 63.52 -82.02
N GLY A 373 32.02 62.50 -82.84
CA GLY A 373 30.69 61.90 -83.10
C GLY A 373 29.98 61.18 -81.94
N ASN A 374 30.36 61.39 -80.68
CA ASN A 374 29.77 60.71 -79.53
C ASN A 374 29.39 61.63 -78.35
N SER A 375 29.68 62.94 -78.40
CA SER A 375 29.20 63.91 -77.41
C SER A 375 29.31 65.35 -77.93
N PRO A 376 28.22 66.01 -78.35
CA PRO A 376 28.30 67.42 -78.74
C PRO A 376 28.64 68.28 -77.52
N ILE A 377 29.78 68.99 -77.57
CA ILE A 377 30.13 69.98 -76.55
C ILE A 377 29.15 71.14 -76.67
N ASN A 378 28.21 71.23 -75.73
CA ASN A 378 27.25 72.32 -75.68
C ASN A 378 27.91 73.56 -75.05
N LEU A 379 28.36 74.50 -75.88
CA LEU A 379 28.98 75.75 -75.42
C LEU A 379 28.06 76.63 -74.57
N PHE A 380 26.73 76.39 -74.57
CA PHE A 380 25.79 77.10 -73.69
C PHE A 380 25.99 76.75 -72.21
N SER A 381 26.29 75.50 -71.86
CA SER A 381 26.53 75.10 -70.45
C SER A 381 27.92 75.48 -69.97
N THR A 382 28.91 75.51 -70.88
CA THR A 382 30.30 75.86 -70.56
C THR A 382 30.45 77.36 -70.27
N ALA A 383 29.72 78.22 -71.00
CA ALA A 383 29.67 79.66 -70.71
C ALA A 383 29.00 79.98 -69.35
N HIS A 384 28.00 79.19 -68.94
CA HIS A 384 27.36 79.34 -67.62
C HIS A 384 28.28 78.93 -66.45
N GLY A 385 29.24 78.03 -66.67
CA GLY A 385 30.25 77.66 -65.68
C GLY A 385 31.39 78.69 -65.53
N LEU A 386 31.63 79.51 -66.56
CA LEU A 386 32.65 80.57 -66.55
C LEU A 386 32.13 81.93 -66.03
N ILE A 387 30.81 82.16 -66.11
CA ILE A 387 30.14 83.33 -65.54
C ILE A 387 29.52 82.88 -64.21
N GLY A 388 30.30 82.97 -63.14
CA GLY A 388 29.89 82.55 -61.80
C GLY A 388 28.58 83.22 -61.33
N ALA A 389 27.56 82.42 -61.07
CA ALA A 389 26.30 82.85 -60.47
C ALA A 389 25.83 81.82 -59.42
N ASP A 390 26.45 81.87 -58.25
CA ASP A 390 26.02 81.20 -57.02
C ASP A 390 25.00 82.08 -56.28
N PHE A 391 23.80 82.22 -56.84
CA PHE A 391 22.68 82.86 -56.15
C PHE A 391 21.39 82.14 -56.53
N LEU A 392 20.63 81.71 -55.51
CA LEU A 392 19.28 81.11 -55.56
C LEU A 392 19.16 79.57 -55.54
N ARG A 393 19.84 78.88 -54.62
CA ARG A 393 19.35 77.58 -54.14
C ARG A 393 19.49 77.43 -52.62
N GLY A 394 18.39 77.63 -51.90
CA GLY A 394 18.32 77.34 -50.48
C GLY A 394 16.88 77.25 -49.97
N GLY A 395 16.42 76.03 -49.65
CA GLY A 395 15.31 75.84 -48.71
C GLY A 395 14.15 74.93 -49.12
N SER A 396 14.38 73.63 -49.37
CA SER A 396 13.33 72.60 -49.25
C SER A 396 13.36 71.98 -47.85
N ARG A 397 12.28 72.15 -47.07
CA ARG A 397 12.06 71.51 -45.75
C ARG A 397 11.80 69.99 -45.89
N PRO A 398 12.14 69.16 -44.90
CA PRO A 398 11.86 67.73 -44.93
C PRO A 398 10.44 67.39 -44.45
N ALA A 399 9.88 66.31 -45.00
CA ALA A 399 8.58 65.73 -44.66
C ALA A 399 8.62 64.96 -43.32
N ARG A 400 7.53 65.07 -42.54
CA ARG A 400 7.28 64.27 -41.32
C ARG A 400 6.81 62.87 -41.72
N SER A 401 7.40 61.84 -41.12
CA SER A 401 6.88 60.46 -41.09
C SER A 401 5.94 60.28 -39.90
N GLU A 402 4.80 59.64 -40.17
CA GLU A 402 3.76 59.25 -39.21
C GLU A 402 4.25 58.11 -38.30
N GLU A 403 3.95 58.23 -37.00
CA GLU A 403 3.96 57.13 -36.02
C GLU A 403 2.66 56.35 -36.15
N ALA A 404 2.78 55.02 -36.27
CA ALA A 404 1.70 54.07 -36.12
C ALA A 404 1.83 53.41 -34.74
N ASP A 405 0.77 53.51 -33.93
CA ASP A 405 0.44 52.61 -32.82
C ASP A 405 -0.86 51.87 -33.18
#